data_AF-A0A7R9VN73-F1
#
_entry.id   AF-A0A7R9VN73-F1
#
_cell.length_a   1.000
_cell.length_b   1.000
_cell.length_c   1.000
_cell.angle_alpha   90.00
_cell.angle_beta   90.00
_cell.angle_gamma   90.00
#
_symmetry.space_group_name_H-M   'P 1'
#
loop_
_entity.id
_entity.type
_entity.pdbx_description
1 polymer ?
#
loop_
_entity_poly.entity_id
_entity_poly.type
_entity_poly.pdbx_seq_one_letter_code
_entity_poly.pdbx_strand_id
1 'polypeptide(L)'
;GSGPSGARGGHVADPTWRLQRFLADCRAEHMPWRSIYWGVWAAVHVLYCHRCLTYFRAFEIGCCSAHPLPADFASPTMTHGAHPCCGSRATRSGPIQLFSRGCQQADHQVTLARPAGRKREGFRSRVGVSRGSQRRAGPQSSVR
;
A
#
# COMPACT_ATOMS: atom_id res chain seq x y z
N GLY A 1 22.97 25.48 25.91
CA GLY A 1 22.67 25.78 24.50
C GLY A 1 21.97 24.58 23.91
N SER A 2 20.65 24.58 23.89
CA SER A 2 19.83 23.52 23.30
C SER A 2 19.41 23.97 21.90
N GLY A 3 20.14 23.50 20.89
CA GLY A 3 19.81 23.75 19.48
C GLY A 3 18.50 23.06 19.09
N PRO A 4 17.73 23.61 18.13
CA PRO A 4 16.43 23.06 17.77
C PRO A 4 16.61 21.73 17.04
N SER A 5 15.91 20.72 17.55
CA SER A 5 15.77 19.39 16.96
C SER A 5 15.23 19.50 15.53
N GLY A 6 15.96 18.91 14.57
CA GLY A 6 15.64 18.96 13.15
C GLY A 6 14.20 18.54 12.85
N ALA A 7 13.43 19.46 12.27
CA ALA A 7 12.10 19.17 11.77
C ALA A 7 12.20 18.17 10.62
N ARG A 8 11.61 16.98 10.78
CA ARG A 8 11.40 16.04 9.67
C ARG A 8 10.40 16.70 8.73
N GLY A 9 10.84 17.07 7.52
CA GLY A 9 9.95 17.61 6.50
C GLY A 9 8.86 16.60 6.16
N GLY A 10 7.64 16.84 6.62
CA GLY A 10 6.49 16.01 6.27
C GLY A 10 6.06 16.30 4.83
N HIS A 11 5.76 15.26 4.06
CA HIS A 11 5.08 15.43 2.78
C HIS A 11 3.63 15.85 3.04
N VAL A 12 3.22 16.98 2.48
CA VAL A 12 1.84 17.47 2.52
C VAL A 12 1.23 17.27 1.13
N ALA A 13 0.04 16.69 1.07
CA ALA A 13 -0.68 16.54 -0.19
C ALA A 13 -1.05 17.92 -0.76
N ASP A 14 -0.78 18.14 -2.04
CA ASP A 14 -1.16 19.38 -2.71
C ASP A 14 -2.69 19.43 -2.94
N PRO A 15 -3.43 20.35 -2.29
CA PRO A 15 -4.87 20.46 -2.45
C PRO A 15 -5.28 21.01 -3.83
N THR A 16 -4.35 21.61 -4.56
CA THR A 16 -4.58 22.20 -5.89
C THR A 16 -4.37 21.18 -7.02
N TRP A 17 -3.83 20.01 -6.71
CA TRP A 17 -3.61 18.96 -7.69
C TRP A 17 -4.94 18.48 -8.29
N ARG A 18 -4.96 18.31 -9.63
CA ARG A 18 -6.13 17.86 -10.40
C ARG A 18 -5.69 16.87 -11.46
N LEU A 19 -6.35 15.71 -11.52
CA LEU A 19 -6.07 14.67 -12.51
C LEU A 19 -6.17 15.20 -13.94
N GLN A 20 -7.16 16.04 -14.23
CA GLN A 20 -7.40 16.59 -15.57
C GLN A 20 -6.23 17.44 -16.07
N ARG A 21 -5.60 18.21 -15.18
CA ARG A 21 -4.42 19.02 -15.51
C ARG A 21 -3.23 18.12 -15.80
N PHE A 22 -2.96 17.16 -14.91
CA PHE A 22 -1.91 16.16 -15.12
C PHE A 22 -2.07 15.41 -16.46
N LEU A 23 -3.29 15.00 -16.82
CA LEU A 23 -3.55 14.35 -18.10
C LEU A 23 -3.30 15.27 -19.29
N ALA A 24 -3.67 16.55 -19.20
CA ALA A 24 -3.41 17.54 -20.25
C ALA A 24 -1.90 17.75 -20.46
N ASP A 25 -1.15 17.88 -19.37
CA ASP A 25 0.31 18.06 -19.40
C ASP A 25 1.00 16.84 -20.04
N CYS A 26 0.61 15.62 -19.63
CA CYS A 26 1.10 14.37 -20.24
C CYS A 26 0.85 14.30 -21.75
N ARG A 27 -0.29 14.85 -22.22
CA ARG A 27 -0.63 14.88 -23.64
C ARG A 27 0.11 15.97 -24.40
N ALA A 28 0.39 17.11 -23.77
CA ALA A 28 1.26 18.14 -24.31
C ALA A 28 2.71 17.62 -24.47
N GLU A 29 3.16 16.75 -23.57
CA GLU A 29 4.44 16.04 -23.66
C GLU A 29 4.43 14.85 -24.64
N HIS A 30 3.37 14.67 -25.44
CA HIS A 30 3.22 13.60 -26.43
C HIS A 30 3.31 12.16 -25.87
N MET A 31 3.07 11.95 -24.58
CA MET A 31 3.05 10.59 -24.03
C MET A 31 1.92 9.76 -24.65
N PRO A 32 2.17 8.51 -25.08
CA PRO A 32 1.12 7.68 -25.67
C PRO A 32 0.03 7.35 -24.63
N TRP A 33 -1.23 7.32 -25.07
CA TRP A 33 -2.38 7.06 -24.19
C TRP A 33 -2.23 5.78 -23.37
N ARG A 34 -1.61 4.74 -23.95
CA ARG A 34 -1.31 3.49 -23.26
C ARG A 34 -0.43 3.71 -22.03
N SER A 35 0.64 4.50 -22.13
CA SER A 35 1.54 4.78 -21.01
C SER A 35 0.86 5.62 -19.94
N ILE A 36 0.09 6.63 -20.34
CA ILE A 36 -0.69 7.47 -19.40
C ILE A 36 -1.69 6.60 -18.62
N TYR A 37 -2.45 5.76 -19.33
CA TYR A 37 -3.42 4.86 -18.72
C TYR A 37 -2.75 3.93 -17.70
N TRP A 38 -1.70 3.21 -18.10
CA TRP A 38 -1.03 2.28 -17.20
C TRP A 38 -0.34 2.98 -16.03
N GLY A 39 0.20 4.19 -16.24
CA GLY A 39 0.78 5.01 -15.18
C GLY A 39 -0.24 5.43 -14.13
N VAL A 40 -1.38 5.99 -14.55
CA VAL A 40 -2.46 6.37 -13.63
C VAL A 40 -3.05 5.15 -12.95
N TRP A 41 -3.31 4.08 -13.70
CA TRP A 41 -3.78 2.81 -13.14
C TRP A 41 -2.82 2.30 -12.06
N ALA A 42 -1.52 2.27 -12.34
CA ALA A 42 -0.50 1.80 -11.42
C ALA A 42 -0.37 2.68 -10.16
N ALA A 43 -0.62 3.99 -10.27
CA ALA A 43 -0.56 4.92 -9.16
C ALA A 43 -1.71 4.75 -8.15
N VAL A 44 -2.91 4.37 -8.60
CA VAL A 44 -4.12 4.29 -7.76
C VAL A 44 -4.48 2.87 -7.32
N HIS A 45 -3.97 1.85 -8.00
CA HIS A 45 -4.28 0.46 -7.65
C HIS A 45 -3.32 -0.06 -6.58
N VAL A 46 -3.91 -0.66 -5.55
CA VAL A 46 -3.19 -1.38 -4.50
C VAL A 46 -3.42 -2.87 -4.69
N LEU A 47 -2.35 -3.64 -4.69
CA LEU A 47 -2.35 -5.09 -4.89
C LEU A 47 -1.81 -5.79 -3.64
N TYR A 48 -2.21 -7.04 -3.43
CA TYR A 48 -1.69 -7.88 -2.34
C TYR A 48 -0.71 -8.91 -2.89
N CYS A 49 0.47 -8.99 -2.27
CA CYS A 49 1.50 -9.95 -2.65
C CYS A 49 1.51 -11.13 -1.67
N HIS A 50 1.34 -12.36 -2.15
CA HIS A 50 1.40 -13.55 -1.29
C HIS A 50 2.83 -14.01 -0.97
N ARG A 51 3.84 -13.41 -1.60
CA ARG A 51 5.26 -13.69 -1.32
C ARG A 51 5.77 -12.93 -0.10
N CYS A 52 5.52 -11.63 -0.05
CA CYS A 52 5.94 -10.77 1.06
C CYS A 52 4.82 -10.47 2.08
N LEU A 53 3.59 -10.94 1.80
CA LEU A 53 2.37 -10.70 2.59
C LEU A 53 2.11 -9.22 2.92
N THR A 54 2.45 -8.34 1.99
CA THR A 54 2.16 -6.91 2.10
C THR A 54 1.29 -6.42 0.95
N TYR A 55 0.56 -5.34 1.23
CA TYR A 55 -0.06 -4.53 0.20
C TYR A 55 0.99 -3.59 -0.41
N PHE A 56 0.96 -3.41 -1.72
CA PHE A 56 1.88 -2.55 -2.46
C PHE A 56 1.13 -1.81 -3.55
N ARG A 57 1.65 -0.66 -3.99
CA ARG A 57 1.06 0.10 -5.09
C ARG A 57 1.48 -0.52 -6.41
N ALA A 58 0.60 -0.56 -7.40
CA ALA A 58 0.86 -1.28 -8.64
C ALA A 58 2.05 -0.72 -9.47
N PHE A 59 2.52 0.51 -9.25
CA PHE A 59 3.78 0.97 -9.86
C PHE A 59 5.03 0.37 -9.20
N GLU A 60 4.90 -0.26 -8.03
CA GLU A 60 5.98 -0.97 -7.32
C GLU A 60 6.10 -2.42 -7.80
N ILE A 61 5.40 -2.82 -8.88
CA ILE A 61 5.64 -4.10 -9.55
C ILE A 61 7.13 -4.21 -9.92
N GLY A 62 7.74 -5.34 -9.60
CA GLY A 62 9.18 -5.56 -9.75
C GLY A 62 10.05 -5.13 -8.56
N CYS A 63 9.46 -4.52 -7.52
CA CYS A 63 10.16 -4.05 -6.34
C CYS A 63 9.89 -4.92 -5.08
N CYS A 64 9.48 -6.17 -5.25
CA CYS A 64 9.31 -7.07 -4.10
C CYS A 64 10.68 -7.44 -3.53
N SER A 65 10.74 -7.65 -2.21
CA SER A 65 11.90 -8.24 -1.56
C SER A 65 11.62 -9.70 -1.22
N ALA A 66 12.49 -10.62 -1.65
CA ALA A 66 12.36 -12.04 -1.36
C ALA A 66 13.68 -12.68 -0.95
N HIS A 67 13.60 -13.79 -0.22
CA HIS A 67 14.72 -14.71 -0.03
C HIS A 67 14.59 -15.81 -1.09
N PRO A 68 15.63 -16.08 -1.90
CA PRO A 68 15.58 -17.13 -2.93
C PRO A 68 15.55 -18.55 -2.34
N LEU A 69 16.01 -18.70 -1.10
CA LEU A 69 16.08 -19.97 -0.38
C LEU A 69 15.24 -19.86 0.90
N PRO A 70 14.54 -20.95 1.30
CA PRO A 70 13.80 -20.98 2.56
C PRO A 70 14.78 -20.86 3.74
N ALA A 71 14.29 -20.29 4.84
CA ALA A 71 15.05 -20.25 6.08
C ALA A 71 15.34 -21.66 6.59
N ASP A 72 16.58 -21.85 7.02
CA ASP A 72 17.05 -23.11 7.59
C ASP A 72 16.83 -23.10 9.11
N PHE A 73 16.13 -24.11 9.60
CA PHE A 73 15.83 -24.30 11.02
C PHE A 73 16.40 -25.65 11.45
N ALA A 74 17.38 -25.64 12.34
CA ALA A 74 18.10 -26.83 12.77
C ALA A 74 17.19 -27.94 13.38
N SER A 75 16.01 -27.56 13.88
CA SER A 75 15.02 -28.50 14.41
C SER A 75 13.60 -27.94 14.22
N PRO A 76 12.58 -28.80 14.03
CA PRO A 76 11.18 -28.37 13.95
C PRO A 76 10.66 -27.64 15.21
N THR A 77 11.33 -27.82 16.35
CA THR A 77 10.99 -27.13 17.61
C THR A 77 11.69 -25.78 17.77
N MET A 78 12.67 -25.45 16.92
CA MET A 78 13.36 -24.17 17.02
C MET A 78 12.53 -23.01 16.45
N THR A 79 12.50 -21.92 17.21
CA THR A 79 11.82 -20.67 16.85
C THR A 79 12.69 -19.74 16.00
N HIS A 80 14.02 -19.97 15.98
CA HIS A 80 14.98 -19.17 15.24
C HIS A 80 15.70 -20.01 14.20
N GLY A 81 15.86 -19.45 13.01
CA GLY A 81 16.61 -20.01 11.91
C GLY A 81 17.39 -18.91 11.19
N ALA A 82 18.05 -19.27 10.09
CA ALA A 82 18.79 -18.32 9.27
C ALA A 82 18.48 -18.54 7.79
N HIS A 83 18.42 -17.44 7.03
CA HIS A 83 18.29 -17.52 5.58
C HIS A 83 19.66 -17.80 4.95
N PRO A 84 19.87 -18.94 4.26
CA PRO A 84 21.19 -19.29 3.73
C PRO A 84 21.67 -18.33 2.63
N CYS A 85 20.75 -17.58 2.01
CA CYS A 85 21.07 -16.59 0.99
C CYS A 85 21.77 -15.32 1.51
N CYS A 86 21.61 -14.96 2.79
CA CYS A 86 22.14 -13.70 3.33
C CYS A 86 22.51 -13.75 4.82
N GLY A 87 22.30 -14.88 5.50
CA GLY A 87 22.53 -15.05 6.93
C GLY A 87 21.53 -14.31 7.83
N SER A 88 20.52 -13.63 7.28
CA SER A 88 19.54 -12.91 8.09
C SER A 88 18.71 -13.86 8.94
N ARG A 89 18.39 -13.42 10.17
CA ARG A 89 17.67 -14.23 11.15
C ARG A 89 16.20 -14.38 10.75
N ALA A 90 15.73 -15.61 10.65
CA ALA A 90 14.32 -15.94 10.49
C ALA A 90 13.73 -16.29 11.85
N THR A 91 12.53 -15.78 12.16
CA THR A 91 11.83 -16.13 13.40
C THR A 91 10.46 -16.72 13.07
N ARG A 92 10.14 -17.85 13.68
CA ARG A 92 8.85 -18.52 13.59
C ARG A 92 8.09 -18.26 14.88
N SER A 93 6.87 -17.74 14.77
CA SER A 93 5.94 -17.59 15.89
C SER A 93 4.68 -18.40 15.60
N GLY A 94 4.70 -19.68 15.97
CA GLY A 94 3.62 -20.63 15.68
C GLY A 94 3.68 -21.15 14.22
N PRO A 95 2.54 -21.35 13.54
CA PRO A 95 2.52 -21.85 12.16
C PRO A 95 2.94 -20.79 11.13
N ILE A 96 3.07 -19.52 11.54
CA ILE A 96 3.36 -18.39 10.66
C ILE A 96 4.83 -17.99 10.85
N GLN A 97 5.57 -17.90 9.74
CA GLN A 97 6.87 -17.26 9.75
C GLN A 97 6.68 -15.75 9.72
N LEU A 98 7.31 -15.04 10.65
CA LEU A 98 7.32 -13.58 10.63
C LEU A 98 8.16 -13.14 9.43
N PHE A 99 7.58 -12.32 8.56
CA PHE A 99 8.21 -11.85 7.33
C PHE A 99 9.45 -11.03 7.65
N SER A 100 10.62 -11.64 7.45
CA SER A 100 11.86 -10.88 7.30
C SER A 100 11.87 -10.25 5.92
N ARG A 101 12.29 -8.98 5.84
CA ARG A 101 12.45 -8.30 4.54
C ARG A 101 13.46 -9.09 3.71
N GLY A 102 13.04 -9.51 2.52
CA GLY A 102 13.88 -10.32 1.63
C GLY A 102 15.19 -9.62 1.25
N CYS A 103 16.22 -10.41 0.95
CA CYS A 103 17.55 -9.88 0.64
C CYS A 103 17.76 -9.58 -0.86
N GLN A 104 16.90 -10.09 -1.73
CA GLN A 104 17.00 -9.89 -3.18
C GLN A 104 15.75 -9.20 -3.72
N GLN A 105 15.95 -8.40 -4.76
CA GLN A 105 14.87 -7.86 -5.55
C GLN A 105 14.21 -8.97 -6.36
N ALA A 106 12.88 -8.99 -6.35
CA ALA A 106 12.08 -9.96 -7.06
C ALA A 106 10.75 -9.32 -7.48
N ASP A 107 9.99 -10.04 -8.29
CA ASP A 107 8.62 -9.61 -8.62
C ASP A 107 7.64 -9.90 -7.48
N HIS A 108 6.66 -9.01 -7.32
CA HIS A 108 5.50 -9.29 -6.48
C HIS A 108 4.68 -10.41 -7.11
N GLN A 109 4.20 -11.34 -6.27
CA GLN A 109 3.29 -12.39 -6.74
C GLN A 109 1.86 -12.04 -6.38
N VAL A 110 1.09 -11.63 -7.38
CA VAL A 110 -0.34 -11.30 -7.26
C VAL A 110 -1.15 -12.47 -7.78
N THR A 111 -2.11 -12.96 -7.00
CA THR A 111 -3.02 -14.00 -7.46
C THR A 111 -4.10 -13.37 -8.32
N LEU A 112 -4.09 -13.66 -9.63
CA LEU A 112 -5.12 -13.23 -10.58
C LEU A 112 -6.38 -14.11 -10.53
N ALA A 113 -6.39 -15.17 -9.72
CA ALA A 113 -7.49 -16.10 -9.67
C ALA A 113 -8.79 -15.34 -9.31
N ARG A 114 -9.70 -15.27 -10.29
CA ARG A 114 -11.10 -14.93 -10.00
C ARG A 114 -11.58 -16.04 -9.06
N PRO A 115 -11.89 -15.76 -7.78
CA PRO A 115 -12.39 -16.81 -6.91
C PRO A 115 -13.64 -17.38 -7.57
N ALA A 116 -13.62 -18.68 -7.86
CA ALA A 116 -14.79 -19.38 -8.37
C ALA A 116 -15.90 -19.22 -7.31
N GLY A 117 -16.94 -18.46 -7.66
CA GLY A 117 -18.23 -18.52 -6.98
C GLY A 117 -18.31 -17.99 -5.54
N ARG A 118 -17.84 -16.77 -5.24
CA ARG A 118 -18.45 -16.02 -4.12
C ARG A 118 -19.36 -14.91 -4.65
N LYS A 119 -20.66 -15.02 -4.33
CA LYS A 119 -21.65 -13.95 -4.50
C LYS A 119 -21.06 -12.67 -3.89
N ARG A 120 -21.23 -11.55 -4.60
CA ARG A 120 -20.78 -10.23 -4.18
C ARG A 120 -21.48 -9.87 -2.87
N GLU A 121 -20.84 -10.10 -1.73
CA GLU A 121 -21.15 -9.33 -0.54
C GLU A 121 -20.33 -8.05 -0.57
N GLY A 122 -21.04 -6.93 -0.55
CA GLY A 122 -20.48 -5.60 -0.74
C GLY A 122 -19.37 -5.31 0.27
N PHE A 123 -18.19 -5.00 -0.26
CA PHE A 123 -17.12 -4.35 0.49
C PHE A 123 -17.63 -2.98 0.95
N ARG A 124 -18.19 -2.91 2.16
CA ARG A 124 -18.43 -1.65 2.85
C ARG A 124 -17.08 -1.14 3.33
N SER A 125 -16.45 -0.28 2.52
CA SER A 125 -15.35 0.56 2.97
C SER A 125 -15.80 1.33 4.21
N ARG A 126 -15.25 0.98 5.37
CA ARG A 126 -15.41 1.75 6.59
C ARG A 126 -14.51 2.98 6.48
N VAL A 127 -14.86 3.91 5.60
CA VAL A 127 -14.35 5.27 5.66
C VAL A 127 -15.17 5.97 6.73
N GLY A 128 -14.60 6.06 7.93
CA GLY A 128 -15.11 6.93 8.99
C GLY A 128 -14.97 8.38 8.55
N VAL A 129 -15.94 8.89 7.80
CA VAL A 129 -16.15 10.34 7.68
C VAL A 129 -16.83 10.77 8.97
N SER A 130 -16.05 11.31 9.89
CA SER A 130 -16.55 12.07 11.03
C SER A 130 -17.40 13.22 10.51
N ARG A 131 -18.73 13.05 10.57
CA ARG A 131 -19.67 14.12 10.24
C ARG A 131 -19.48 15.25 11.25
N GLY A 132 -18.92 16.36 10.78
CA GLY A 132 -18.92 17.63 11.50
C GLY A 132 -20.35 18.07 11.79
N SER A 133 -20.62 18.34 13.06
CA SER A 133 -21.85 18.95 13.56
C SER A 133 -21.97 20.38 13.03
N GLN A 134 -22.75 20.60 11.98
CA GLN A 134 -23.29 21.92 11.66
C GLN A 134 -24.69 22.06 12.26
N ARG A 135 -24.80 22.80 13.36
CA ARG A 135 -26.08 23.32 13.85
C ARG A 135 -26.49 24.48 12.94
N ARG A 136 -27.57 24.31 12.17
CA ARG A 136 -28.32 25.44 11.57
C ARG A 136 -29.21 26.02 12.66
N ALA A 137 -28.99 27.28 13.03
CA ALA A 137 -29.99 28.09 13.70
C ALA A 137 -30.97 28.60 12.63
N GLY A 138 -32.24 28.21 12.74
CA GLY A 138 -33.33 28.81 11.96
C GLY A 138 -33.80 30.10 12.62
N PRO A 139 -34.24 31.11 11.84
CA PRO A 139 -34.84 32.33 12.40
C PRO A 139 -36.27 32.05 12.86
N GLN A 140 -36.60 32.45 14.09
CA GLN A 140 -38.00 32.50 14.54
C GLN A 140 -38.62 33.81 14.09
N SER A 141 -39.64 33.71 13.25
CA SER A 141 -40.61 34.77 12.98
C SER A 141 -41.60 34.86 14.15
N SER A 142 -41.66 36.01 14.84
CA SER A 142 -42.82 36.37 15.66
C SER A 142 -43.74 37.27 14.83
N VAL A 143 -45.02 36.88 14.78
CA VAL A 143 -46.12 37.63 14.21
C VAL A 143 -47.05 37.98 15.37
N ARG A 144 -47.38 39.28 15.44
CA ARG A 144 -48.36 39.99 16.29
C ARG A 144 -47.99 40.26 17.74
#